data_AF-A0A3A8QBA2-F1
#
_entry.id   AF-A0A3A8QBA2-F1
#
_cell.length_a   1.000
_cell.length_b   1.000
_cell.length_c   1.000
_cell.angle_alpha   90.00
_cell.angle_beta   90.00
_cell.angle_gamma   90.00
#
_symmetry.space_group_name_H-M   'P 1'
#
loop_
_entity.id
_entity.type
_entity.pdbx_description
1 polymer ?
#
loop_
_entity_poly.entity_id
_entity_poly.type
_entity_poly.pdbx_seq_one_letter_code
_entity_poly.pdbx_strand_id
1 'polypeptide(L)'
;MILVGQTSVEVELCLPDCARRTEFLVQGVHVGPEIVIGGTSIDVVNLPRWGVSVPVYELHPSAALQVALTALGQGAEHISATIPAGQSIGPISGAATLPVHITLLGGTPATHRFEFNVHVTGVCGTPFVCPPIATAAKPRAARGKKGARKKAARKA
;
A
#
# COMPACT_ATOMS: atom_id res chain seq x y z
N MET A 1 1.92 -10.71 17.15
CA MET A 1 1.90 -10.47 18.61
C MET A 1 2.92 -9.41 18.95
N ILE A 2 2.52 -8.37 19.67
CA ILE A 2 3.42 -7.35 20.23
C ILE A 2 3.69 -7.72 21.70
N LEU A 3 4.95 -7.93 22.02
CA LEU A 3 5.42 -8.23 23.39
C LEU A 3 5.72 -6.94 24.16
N VAL A 4 5.77 -7.06 25.49
CA VAL A 4 6.19 -5.96 26.38
C VAL A 4 7.53 -5.39 25.92
N GLY A 5 7.61 -4.05 25.86
CA GLY A 5 8.79 -3.33 25.39
C GLY A 5 8.89 -3.18 23.86
N GLN A 6 8.03 -3.84 23.08
CA GLN A 6 7.98 -3.66 21.63
C GLN A 6 7.01 -2.53 21.23
N THR A 7 7.31 -1.84 20.14
CA THR A 7 6.41 -0.85 19.51
C THR A 7 5.79 -1.38 18.21
N SER A 8 6.41 -2.39 17.61
CA SER A 8 5.94 -2.98 16.36
C SER A 8 6.40 -4.43 16.24
N VAL A 9 5.73 -5.16 15.36
CA VAL A 9 6.08 -6.51 14.93
C VAL A 9 5.77 -6.66 13.45
N GLU A 10 6.54 -7.49 12.78
CA GLU A 10 6.28 -7.94 11.42
C GLU A 10 5.86 -9.41 11.46
N VAL A 11 4.82 -9.75 10.70
CA VAL A 11 4.28 -11.10 10.59
C VAL A 11 4.24 -11.48 9.12
N GLU A 12 4.74 -12.65 8.78
CA GLU A 12 4.64 -13.19 7.44
C GLU A 12 3.39 -14.08 7.31
N LEU A 13 2.49 -13.74 6.39
CA LEU A 13 1.30 -14.53 6.08
C LEU A 13 1.54 -15.38 4.84
N CYS A 14 1.29 -16.69 4.92
CA CYS A 14 1.32 -17.54 3.74
C CYS A 14 0.26 -17.13 2.73
N LEU A 15 0.65 -17.06 1.46
CA LEU A 15 -0.23 -16.74 0.35
C LEU A 15 -0.68 -18.01 -0.38
N PRO A 16 -1.89 -18.00 -0.98
CA PRO A 16 -2.30 -19.10 -1.84
C PRO A 16 -1.44 -19.12 -3.11
N ASP A 17 -1.15 -20.33 -3.59
CA ASP A 17 -0.49 -20.52 -4.88
C ASP A 17 -1.41 -20.05 -6.01
N CYS A 18 -1.01 -18.99 -6.70
CA CYS A 18 -1.71 -18.51 -7.88
C CYS A 18 -1.26 -19.26 -9.14
N ALA A 19 -2.16 -19.38 -10.11
CA ALA A 19 -1.85 -19.97 -11.41
C ALA A 19 -0.72 -19.18 -12.11
N ARG A 20 -0.02 -19.83 -13.04
CA ARG A 20 1.05 -19.17 -13.81
C ARG A 20 0.56 -17.86 -14.44
N ARG A 21 1.37 -16.81 -14.34
CA ARG A 21 1.09 -15.45 -14.84
C ARG A 21 -0.08 -14.72 -14.15
N THR A 22 -0.51 -15.21 -13.00
CA THR A 22 -1.40 -14.48 -12.08
C THR A 22 -0.69 -14.24 -10.76
N GLU A 23 -1.15 -13.23 -10.03
CA GLU A 23 -0.60 -12.81 -8.74
C GLU A 23 -1.73 -12.74 -7.72
N PHE A 24 -1.39 -12.87 -6.44
CA PHE A 24 -2.35 -12.60 -5.38
C PHE A 24 -2.56 -11.09 -5.28
N LEU A 25 -3.80 -10.66 -5.52
CA LEU A 25 -4.22 -9.26 -5.46
C LEU A 25 -4.89 -9.00 -4.12
N VAL A 26 -4.23 -8.21 -3.26
CA VAL A 26 -4.76 -7.82 -1.95
C VAL A 26 -5.96 -6.90 -2.15
N GLN A 27 -7.12 -7.33 -1.66
CA GLN A 27 -8.37 -6.55 -1.69
C GLN A 27 -8.68 -5.90 -0.35
N GLY A 28 -8.12 -6.40 0.74
CA GLY A 28 -8.43 -5.87 2.05
C GLY A 28 -7.60 -6.49 3.17
N VAL A 29 -7.56 -5.77 4.28
CA VAL A 29 -7.07 -6.27 5.56
C VAL A 29 -8.15 -6.04 6.60
N HIS A 30 -8.48 -7.08 7.34
CA HIS A 30 -9.37 -7.05 8.49
C HIS A 30 -8.55 -7.40 9.71
N VAL A 31 -8.65 -6.59 10.75
CA VAL A 31 -7.84 -6.77 11.95
C VAL A 31 -8.60 -6.35 13.19
N GLY A 32 -8.38 -7.11 14.26
CA GLY A 32 -8.76 -6.75 15.61
C GLY A 32 -7.81 -7.39 16.62
N PRO A 33 -7.73 -6.86 17.85
CA PRO A 33 -7.04 -7.55 18.92
C PRO A 33 -7.76 -8.88 19.24
N GLU A 34 -6.99 -9.91 19.57
CA GLU A 34 -7.53 -11.16 20.06
C GLU A 34 -7.97 -10.97 21.52
N ILE A 35 -9.24 -11.29 21.81
CA ILE A 35 -9.89 -11.05 23.12
C ILE A 35 -10.42 -12.33 23.76
N VAL A 36 -10.35 -13.47 23.08
CA VAL A 36 -10.84 -14.77 23.56
C VAL A 36 -9.68 -15.72 23.82
N ILE A 37 -8.64 -15.68 22.98
CA ILE A 37 -7.50 -16.59 23.01
C ILE A 37 -6.26 -15.89 23.58
N GLY A 38 -5.63 -16.49 24.59
CA GLY A 38 -4.49 -15.88 25.28
C GLY A 38 -4.92 -14.82 26.31
N GLY A 39 -3.98 -14.43 27.18
CA GLY A 39 -4.25 -13.50 28.29
C GLY A 39 -4.58 -12.05 27.89
N THR A 40 -4.68 -11.77 26.58
CA THR A 40 -4.83 -10.42 26.01
C THR A 40 -6.19 -9.78 26.29
N SER A 41 -7.21 -10.57 26.65
CA SER A 41 -8.55 -10.06 26.98
C SER A 41 -8.58 -9.04 28.12
N ILE A 42 -7.65 -9.16 29.08
CA ILE A 42 -7.52 -8.25 30.23
C ILE A 42 -6.77 -6.97 29.81
N ASP A 43 -5.85 -7.09 28.86
CA ASP A 43 -4.91 -6.03 28.49
C ASP A 43 -5.44 -5.10 27.40
N VAL A 44 -6.45 -5.52 26.63
CA VAL A 44 -6.99 -4.74 25.50
C VAL A 44 -7.51 -3.36 25.89
N VAL A 45 -7.91 -3.17 27.15
CA VAL A 45 -8.31 -1.86 27.68
C VAL A 45 -7.14 -0.85 27.75
N ASN A 46 -5.90 -1.37 27.83
CA ASN A 46 -4.67 -0.59 27.83
C ASN A 46 -4.04 -0.47 26.44
N LEU A 47 -4.65 -1.05 25.41
CA LEU A 47 -4.14 -1.02 24.04
C LEU A 47 -4.27 0.41 23.49
N PRO A 48 -3.16 1.12 23.20
CA PRO A 48 -3.21 2.47 22.64
C PRO A 48 -3.76 2.45 21.21
N ARG A 49 -3.66 3.58 20.50
CA ARG A 49 -3.89 3.58 19.05
C ARG A 49 -2.88 2.64 18.39
N TRP A 50 -3.32 1.92 17.39
CA TRP A 50 -2.50 0.95 16.67
C TRP A 50 -2.83 0.99 15.19
N GLY A 51 -1.94 0.44 14.38
CA GLY A 51 -2.11 0.34 12.94
C GLY A 51 -1.58 -0.97 12.41
N VAL A 52 -2.21 -1.44 11.33
CA VAL A 52 -1.71 -2.54 10.51
C VAL A 52 -1.51 -2.04 9.10
N SER A 53 -0.34 -2.34 8.54
CA SER A 53 0.00 -2.01 7.16
C SER A 53 0.42 -3.25 6.39
N VAL A 54 -0.20 -3.42 5.23
CA VAL A 54 0.16 -4.44 4.22
C VAL A 54 0.77 -3.72 3.03
N PRO A 55 2.00 -4.07 2.60
CA PRO A 55 2.57 -3.48 1.40
C PRO A 55 1.86 -4.02 0.17
N VAL A 56 1.43 -3.07 -0.67
CA VAL A 56 0.83 -3.30 -1.98
C VAL A 56 1.57 -2.45 -3.02
N TYR A 57 1.43 -2.78 -4.29
CA TYR A 57 2.16 -2.14 -5.37
C TYR A 57 1.19 -1.60 -6.42
N GLU A 58 1.36 -0.33 -6.73
CA GLU A 58 0.80 0.30 -7.91
C GLU A 58 1.77 0.07 -9.07
N LEU A 59 1.30 -0.68 -10.08
CA LEU A 59 2.11 -0.99 -11.25
C LEU A 59 1.91 0.07 -12.32
N HIS A 60 3.02 0.54 -12.89
CA HIS A 60 3.08 1.38 -14.09
C HIS A 60 3.89 0.64 -15.17
N PRO A 61 3.78 1.00 -16.47
CA PRO A 61 4.49 0.30 -17.54
C PRO A 61 6.00 0.23 -17.38
N SER A 62 6.60 1.16 -16.63
CA SER A 62 8.06 1.26 -16.44
C SER A 62 8.49 1.33 -14.98
N ALA A 63 7.57 1.17 -14.03
CA ALA A 63 7.85 1.33 -12.60
C ALA A 63 6.83 0.58 -11.74
N ALA A 64 7.21 0.21 -10.52
CA ALA A 64 6.28 -0.23 -9.49
C ALA A 64 6.47 0.67 -8.27
N LEU A 65 5.38 1.24 -7.76
CA LEU A 65 5.38 2.07 -6.56
C LEU A 65 4.80 1.26 -5.40
N GLN A 66 5.57 1.10 -4.34
CA GLN A 66 5.07 0.46 -3.12
C GLN A 66 4.24 1.46 -2.30
N VAL A 67 3.03 1.07 -1.93
CA VAL A 67 2.08 1.82 -1.12
C VAL A 67 1.59 0.90 0.00
N ALA A 68 1.25 1.46 1.16
CA ALA A 68 0.73 0.66 2.28
C ALA A 68 -0.80 0.71 2.32
N LEU A 69 -1.45 -0.45 2.24
CA LEU A 69 -2.85 -0.59 2.66
C LEU A 69 -2.89 -0.60 4.19
N THR A 70 -3.40 0.48 4.77
CA THR A 70 -3.31 0.73 6.21
C THR A 70 -4.69 0.76 6.86
N ALA A 71 -4.85 -0.01 7.94
CA ALA A 71 -5.99 0.07 8.84
C ALA A 71 -5.52 0.64 10.19
N LEU A 72 -6.23 1.64 10.73
CA LEU A 72 -5.92 2.28 12.01
C LEU A 72 -7.06 2.06 12.99
N GLY A 73 -6.74 1.66 14.22
CA GLY A 73 -7.72 1.36 15.26
C GLY A 73 -7.28 1.87 16.63
N GLN A 74 -8.19 1.75 17.59
CA GLN A 74 -7.94 2.12 18.97
C GLN A 74 -8.58 1.10 19.94
N GLY A 75 -7.85 0.73 21.00
CA GLY A 75 -8.35 -0.22 21.98
C GLY A 75 -8.79 -1.54 21.34
N ALA A 76 -9.97 -2.03 21.73
CA ALA A 76 -10.54 -3.31 21.30
C ALA A 76 -11.25 -3.30 19.93
N GLU A 77 -11.07 -2.26 19.11
CA GLU A 77 -11.80 -2.12 17.85
C GLU A 77 -11.45 -3.20 16.82
N HIS A 78 -12.45 -3.64 16.07
CA HIS A 78 -12.26 -4.38 14.83
C HIS A 78 -12.38 -3.42 13.66
N ILE A 79 -11.36 -3.37 12.82
CA ILE A 79 -11.25 -2.43 11.72
C ILE A 79 -10.93 -3.17 10.42
N SER A 80 -11.16 -2.48 9.32
CA SER A 80 -10.74 -2.97 8.01
C SER A 80 -10.35 -1.84 7.09
N ALA A 81 -9.42 -2.11 6.19
CA ALA A 81 -9.12 -1.27 5.04
C ALA A 81 -9.24 -2.09 3.77
N THR A 82 -9.90 -1.55 2.74
CA THR A 82 -10.23 -2.29 1.51
C THR A 82 -9.83 -1.50 0.27
N ILE A 83 -9.35 -2.20 -0.75
CA ILE A 83 -9.08 -1.71 -2.09
C ILE A 83 -9.85 -2.63 -3.07
N PRO A 84 -11.07 -2.27 -3.49
CA PRO A 84 -11.95 -3.20 -4.21
C PRO A 84 -11.37 -3.79 -5.50
N ALA A 85 -10.55 -3.02 -6.21
CA ALA A 85 -9.90 -3.46 -7.45
C ALA A 85 -8.78 -4.50 -7.23
N GLY A 86 -8.34 -4.67 -5.98
CA GLY A 86 -7.13 -5.42 -5.65
C GLY A 86 -5.86 -4.65 -6.02
N GLN A 87 -4.77 -4.90 -5.30
CA GLN A 87 -3.43 -4.46 -5.71
C GLN A 87 -2.43 -5.60 -5.62
N SER A 88 -1.44 -5.57 -6.53
CA SER A 88 -0.35 -6.54 -6.53
C SER A 88 0.46 -6.43 -5.25
N ILE A 89 1.03 -7.53 -4.79
CA ILE A 89 2.03 -7.56 -3.72
C ILE A 89 3.47 -7.37 -4.24
N GLY A 90 3.59 -6.98 -5.52
CA GLY A 90 4.84 -6.64 -6.18
C GLY A 90 5.25 -7.65 -7.25
N PRO A 91 6.27 -7.32 -8.07
CA PRO A 91 6.75 -8.14 -9.19
C PRO A 91 7.43 -9.45 -8.75
N ILE A 92 7.28 -9.83 -7.47
CA ILE A 92 7.72 -11.12 -6.95
C ILE A 92 6.66 -12.15 -7.34
N SER A 93 6.66 -12.52 -8.63
CA SER A 93 6.08 -13.78 -9.06
C SER A 93 6.78 -14.90 -8.28
N GLY A 94 6.19 -15.33 -7.16
CA GLY A 94 6.76 -16.35 -6.27
C GLY A 94 6.96 -15.94 -4.80
N ALA A 95 6.47 -14.78 -4.34
CA ALA A 95 6.39 -14.53 -2.91
C ALA A 95 5.41 -15.52 -2.27
N ALA A 96 5.94 -16.50 -1.53
CA ALA A 96 5.13 -17.45 -0.76
C ALA A 96 4.51 -16.81 0.48
N THR A 97 5.05 -15.67 0.92
CA THR A 97 4.62 -14.94 2.10
C THR A 97 4.39 -13.46 1.83
N LEU A 98 3.49 -12.87 2.61
CA LEU A 98 3.15 -11.45 2.62
C LEU A 98 3.51 -10.86 3.98
N PRO A 99 4.46 -9.90 4.05
CA PRO A 99 4.75 -9.23 5.31
C PRO A 99 3.60 -8.31 5.70
N VAL A 100 3.23 -8.36 6.97
CA VAL A 100 2.21 -7.53 7.59
C VAL A 100 2.83 -6.88 8.82
N HIS A 101 2.87 -5.56 8.84
CA HIS A 101 3.42 -4.82 9.98
C HIS A 101 2.29 -4.38 10.90
N ILE A 102 2.44 -4.64 12.19
CA ILE A 102 1.52 -4.21 13.26
C ILE A 102 2.31 -3.26 14.16
N THR A 103 1.77 -2.07 14.42
CA THR A 103 2.50 -1.01 15.13
C THR A 103 1.60 -0.31 16.14
N LEU A 104 2.13 -0.07 17.34
CA LEU A 104 1.55 0.85 18.31
C LEU A 104 1.87 2.29 17.92
N LEU A 105 0.85 3.11 17.79
CA LEU A 105 0.95 4.49 17.37
C LEU A 105 1.17 5.39 18.60
N GLY A 106 2.04 6.39 18.46
CA GLY A 106 2.47 7.27 19.55
C GLY A 106 3.86 6.94 20.12
N GLY A 107 4.50 5.86 19.64
CA GLY A 107 5.90 5.55 19.94
C GLY A 107 6.17 5.02 21.35
N THR A 108 5.14 4.88 22.18
CA THR A 108 5.26 4.26 23.50
C THR A 108 5.36 2.74 23.36
N PRO A 109 6.40 2.09 23.91
CA PRO A 109 6.48 0.64 23.95
C PRO A 109 5.30 0.00 24.67
N ALA A 110 4.94 -1.22 24.27
CA ALA A 110 3.87 -1.97 24.88
C ALA A 110 4.17 -2.22 26.36
N THR A 111 3.22 -1.88 27.23
CA THR A 111 3.27 -2.19 28.67
C THR A 111 2.72 -3.58 28.98
N HIS A 112 1.99 -4.17 28.03
CA HIS A 112 1.33 -5.46 28.13
C HIS A 112 1.55 -6.27 26.84
N ARG A 113 1.10 -7.52 26.82
CA ARG A 113 1.14 -8.38 25.62
C ARG A 113 -0.14 -8.16 24.80
N PHE A 114 0.03 -7.80 23.53
CA PHE A 114 -1.09 -7.62 22.60
C PHE A 114 -1.03 -8.64 21.45
N GLU A 115 -2.09 -9.43 21.35
CA GLU A 115 -2.32 -10.35 20.23
C GLU A 115 -3.33 -9.75 19.27
N PHE A 116 -3.15 -10.03 17.98
CA PHE A 116 -3.97 -9.48 16.90
C PHE A 116 -4.35 -10.61 15.96
N ASN A 117 -5.63 -10.66 15.62
CA ASN A 117 -6.13 -11.46 14.51
C ASN A 117 -6.06 -10.62 13.25
N VAL A 118 -5.23 -11.02 12.30
CA VAL A 118 -5.10 -10.33 11.02
C VAL A 118 -5.52 -11.27 9.90
N HIS A 119 -6.49 -10.82 9.11
CA HIS A 119 -6.98 -11.51 7.92
C HIS A 119 -6.74 -10.62 6.71
N VAL A 120 -5.88 -11.06 5.80
CA VAL A 120 -5.72 -10.41 4.50
C VAL A 120 -6.60 -11.14 3.49
N THR A 121 -7.45 -10.38 2.82
CA THR A 121 -8.35 -10.88 1.77
C THR A 121 -7.80 -10.50 0.41
N GLY A 122 -7.99 -11.39 -0.57
CA GLY A 122 -7.55 -11.15 -1.93
C GLY A 122 -7.95 -12.26 -2.87
N VAL A 123 -7.59 -12.10 -4.14
CA VAL A 123 -7.89 -13.04 -5.22
C VAL A 123 -6.68 -13.22 -6.12
N CYS A 124 -6.49 -14.41 -6.69
CA CYS A 124 -5.52 -14.58 -7.76
C CYS A 124 -6.05 -13.96 -9.05
N GLY A 125 -5.27 -13.06 -9.66
CA GLY A 125 -5.69 -12.37 -10.87
C GLY A 125 -4.54 -11.74 -11.65
N THR A 126 -4.87 -11.04 -12.73
CA THR A 126 -3.91 -10.21 -13.46
C THR A 126 -3.83 -8.85 -12.79
N PRO A 127 -2.64 -8.38 -12.40
CA PRO A 127 -2.51 -7.12 -11.70
C PRO A 127 -2.87 -5.95 -12.63
N PHE A 128 -3.53 -4.94 -12.07
CA PHE A 128 -3.84 -3.72 -12.79
C PHE A 128 -2.58 -2.88 -13.02
N VAL A 129 -2.38 -2.41 -14.25
CA VAL A 129 -1.29 -1.51 -14.61
C VAL A 129 -1.86 -0.14 -14.92
N CYS A 130 -1.56 0.83 -14.05
CA CYS A 130 -1.93 2.22 -14.22
C CYS A 130 -1.27 2.79 -15.49
N PRO A 131 -2.03 3.37 -16.43
CA PRO A 131 -1.43 4.03 -17.58
C PRO A 131 -0.53 5.19 -17.13
N PRO A 132 0.49 5.56 -17.92
CA PRO A 132 1.34 6.69 -17.57
C PRO A 132 0.48 7.95 -17.50
N ILE A 133 0.67 8.77 -16.47
CA ILE A 133 0.04 10.09 -16.39
C ILE A 133 0.55 10.87 -17.60
N ALA A 134 -0.34 11.14 -18.56
CA ALA A 134 -0.03 12.02 -19.68
C ALA A 134 0.24 13.41 -19.11
N THR A 135 1.52 13.72 -18.84
CA THR A 135 1.93 15.08 -18.52
C THR A 135 1.48 15.94 -19.69
N ALA A 136 0.58 16.90 -19.41
CA ALA A 136 -0.01 17.77 -20.42
C ALA A 136 1.09 18.27 -21.35
N ALA A 137 0.99 17.88 -22.62
CA ALA A 137 1.96 18.22 -23.64
C ALA A 137 2.20 19.74 -23.58
N LYS A 138 3.44 20.12 -23.27
CA LYS A 138 3.87 21.52 -23.21
C LYS A 138 3.39 22.21 -24.49
N PRO A 139 2.59 23.29 -24.42
CA PRO A 139 2.02 23.90 -25.60
C PRO A 139 3.14 24.24 -26.58
N ARG A 140 3.04 23.66 -27.78
CA ARG A 140 4.04 23.80 -28.84
C ARG A 140 4.12 25.29 -29.18
N ALA A 141 5.18 25.95 -28.75
CA ALA A 141 5.36 27.39 -28.96
C ALA A 141 5.17 27.69 -30.46
N ALA A 142 4.21 28.56 -30.76
CA ALA A 142 3.92 29.00 -32.11
C ALA A 142 5.19 29.61 -32.71
N ARG A 143 5.80 28.90 -33.65
CA ARG A 143 7.02 29.32 -34.36
C ARG A 143 6.66 30.56 -35.18
N GLY A 144 6.93 31.74 -34.62
CA GLY A 144 6.70 33.03 -35.27
C GLY A 144 7.40 33.07 -36.63
N LYS A 145 6.62 33.15 -37.71
CA LYS A 145 7.12 33.48 -39.05
C LYS A 145 7.69 34.90 -39.00
N LYS A 146 9.01 35.05 -38.86
CA LYS A 146 9.69 36.32 -39.13
C LYS A 146 9.62 36.57 -40.64
N GLY A 147 8.81 37.57 -41.02
CA GLY A 147 8.62 38.01 -42.39
C GLY A 147 9.93 38.46 -43.04
N ALA A 148 10.09 38.07 -44.31
CA ALA A 148 11.15 38.50 -45.18
C ALA A 148 11.10 40.02 -45.39
N ARG A 149 12.16 40.72 -44.99
CA ARG A 149 12.34 42.16 -45.22
C ARG A 149 12.83 42.35 -46.66
N LYS A 150 11.93 42.75 -47.57
CA LYS A 150 12.28 43.15 -48.94
C LYS A 150 13.25 44.35 -48.90
N LYS A 151 14.45 44.19 -49.45
CA LYS A 151 15.33 45.31 -49.84
C LYS A 151 14.77 45.94 -51.12
N ALA A 152 14.34 47.20 -51.04
CA ALA A 152 14.15 48.04 -52.21
C ALA A 152 15.47 48.79 -52.47
N ALA A 153 16.15 48.44 -53.56
CA ALA A 153 17.26 49.23 -54.09
C ALA A 153 16.67 50.37 -54.94
N ARG A 154 16.97 51.62 -54.54
CA ARG A 154 16.61 52.83 -55.27
C ARG A 154 17.83 53.28 -56.07
N LYS A 155 17.65 53.45 -57.38
CA LYS A 155 18.62 54.06 -58.31
C LYS A 155 18.88 55.53 -57.93
N ALA A 156 20.14 55.94 -58.03
CA ALA A 156 20.61 57.14 -58.73
C ALA A 156 22.10 56.94 -59.04
#